data_AF-A0A6L8EHY2-F1
#
_entry.id   AF-A0A6L8EHY2-F1
#
_cell.length_a   1.000
_cell.length_b   1.000
_cell.length_c   1.000
_cell.angle_alpha   90.00
_cell.angle_beta   90.00
_cell.angle_gamma   90.00
#
_symmetry.space_group_name_H-M   'P 1'
#
loop_
_entity.id
_entity.type
_entity.pdbx_description
1 polymer ?
#
loop_
_entity_poly.entity_id
_entity_poly.type
_entity_poly.pdbx_seq_one_letter_code
_entity_poly.pdbx_strand_id
1 'polypeptide(L)'
;MQILDRFRAAALISEKGYGTGADRCDVDAELARLRHAPVHYALQPLTPENAGSPLFGNSLKAQPQADIAALPAQPDPDTLVYLALTSGTTGAPKGVMHSDNTLLANARAIAADWHFNSASVIYTLSPFSHNLGFGAMVTALYSGAEAVLSQLAPGESLVDDLLRTGATFIYGVPAHAVDLLMELKEPEKKAPEKITGFRISGAQAPADVAAELLEYGIKPQTGYGMTEAHSHNYT
;
A
#
# COMPACT_ATOMS: atom_id res chain seq x y z
N MET A 1 -1.54 -20.89 5.15
CA MET A 1 -2.49 -21.71 5.95
C MET A 1 -2.06 -21.90 7.40
N GLN A 2 -0.85 -22.40 7.71
CA GLN A 2 -0.37 -22.51 9.11
C GLN A 2 -0.43 -21.21 9.91
N ILE A 3 -0.20 -20.06 9.26
CA ILE A 3 -0.35 -18.73 9.85
C ILE A 3 -1.78 -18.45 10.31
N LEU A 4 -2.78 -18.78 9.49
CA LEU A 4 -4.19 -18.53 9.83
C LEU A 4 -4.61 -19.31 11.07
N ASP A 5 -4.15 -20.56 11.18
CA ASP A 5 -4.42 -21.41 12.34
C ASP A 5 -3.70 -20.92 13.61
N ARG A 6 -2.46 -20.45 13.46
CA ARG A 6 -1.67 -19.90 14.57
C ARG A 6 -2.26 -18.60 15.13
N PHE A 7 -2.72 -17.71 14.26
CA PHE A 7 -3.31 -16.44 14.67
C PHE A 7 -4.80 -16.52 15.01
N ARG A 8 -5.45 -17.67 14.78
CA ARG A 8 -6.90 -17.84 14.91
C ARG A 8 -7.65 -16.71 14.21
N ALA A 9 -7.33 -16.52 12.93
CA ALA A 9 -7.93 -15.46 12.13
C ALA A 9 -9.46 -15.53 12.23
N ALA A 10 -10.10 -14.38 12.50
CA ALA A 10 -11.56 -14.29 12.54
C ALA A 10 -12.15 -14.27 11.12
N ALA A 11 -11.43 -13.64 10.19
CA ALA A 11 -11.79 -13.58 8.79
C ALA A 11 -10.56 -13.73 7.88
N LEU A 12 -10.77 -14.30 6.69
CA LEU A 12 -9.85 -14.26 5.57
C LEU A 12 -10.55 -13.52 4.43
N ILE A 13 -9.87 -12.54 3.85
CA ILE A 13 -10.31 -11.88 2.63
C ILE A 13 -9.32 -12.26 1.55
N SER A 14 -9.81 -12.77 0.42
CA SER A 14 -8.98 -13.13 -0.73
C SER A 14 -9.68 -12.76 -2.02
N GLU A 15 -8.92 -12.40 -3.05
CA GLU A 15 -9.45 -12.25 -4.40
C GLU A 15 -9.24 -13.53 -5.20
N LYS A 16 -10.27 -13.96 -5.94
CA LYS A 16 -10.21 -15.16 -6.76
C LYS A 16 -9.19 -14.99 -7.90
N GLY A 17 -8.23 -15.91 -7.98
CA GLY A 17 -7.17 -15.87 -9.00
C GLY A 17 -6.00 -14.95 -8.67
N TYR A 18 -6.04 -14.25 -7.53
CA TYR A 18 -4.96 -13.37 -7.09
C TYR A 18 -3.96 -14.09 -6.18
N GLY A 19 -2.67 -13.80 -6.38
CA GLY A 19 -1.57 -14.26 -5.53
C GLY A 19 -0.80 -15.46 -6.11
N THR A 20 0.40 -15.66 -5.56
CA THR A 20 1.31 -16.71 -6.01
C THR A 20 0.71 -18.10 -5.76
N GLY A 21 0.50 -18.87 -6.83
CA GLY A 21 -0.06 -20.21 -6.76
C GLY A 21 -1.58 -20.27 -6.68
N ALA A 22 -2.29 -19.18 -6.99
CA ALA A 22 -3.76 -19.17 -7.08
C ALA A 22 -4.33 -20.16 -8.12
N ASP A 23 -3.51 -20.56 -9.10
CA ASP A 23 -3.77 -21.61 -10.08
C ASP A 23 -3.59 -23.03 -9.53
N ARG A 24 -2.88 -23.19 -8.41
CA ARG A 24 -2.45 -24.48 -7.85
C ARG A 24 -3.04 -24.79 -6.49
N CYS A 25 -3.57 -23.79 -5.79
CA CYS A 25 -4.05 -23.91 -4.42
C CYS A 25 -5.50 -23.46 -4.32
N ASP A 26 -6.38 -24.41 -4.00
CA ASP A 26 -7.77 -24.12 -3.68
C ASP A 26 -7.85 -23.63 -2.22
N VAL A 27 -8.01 -22.32 -2.06
CA VAL A 27 -8.07 -21.66 -0.74
C VAL A 27 -9.21 -22.22 0.10
N ASP A 28 -10.38 -22.50 -0.49
CA ASP A 28 -11.55 -23.01 0.23
C ASP A 28 -11.28 -24.43 0.77
N ALA A 29 -10.67 -25.27 -0.08
CA ALA A 29 -10.27 -26.62 0.32
C ALA A 29 -9.21 -26.61 1.43
N GLU A 30 -8.27 -25.66 1.41
CA GLU A 30 -7.27 -25.51 2.47
C GLU A 30 -7.85 -24.94 3.77
N LEU A 31 -8.81 -24.01 3.69
CA LEU A 31 -9.51 -23.48 4.87
C LEU A 31 -10.28 -24.57 5.62
N ALA A 32 -10.89 -25.51 4.89
CA ALA A 32 -11.59 -26.66 5.48
C ALA A 32 -10.68 -27.59 6.31
N ARG A 33 -9.35 -27.48 6.15
CA ARG A 33 -8.36 -28.26 6.90
C ARG A 33 -7.86 -27.57 8.17
N LEU A 34 -8.25 -26.31 8.41
CA LEU A 34 -7.83 -25.56 9.61
C LEU A 34 -8.58 -26.04 10.85
N ARG A 35 -7.92 -25.94 12.03
CA ARG A 35 -8.59 -26.23 13.31
C ARG A 35 -9.59 -25.13 13.67
N HIS A 36 -9.30 -23.91 13.25
CA HIS A 36 -10.18 -22.76 13.36
C HIS A 36 -10.37 -22.14 11.98
N ALA A 37 -11.55 -22.37 11.38
CA ALA A 37 -11.89 -21.80 10.08
C ALA A 37 -12.34 -20.34 10.23
N PRO A 38 -11.61 -19.36 9.65
CA PRO A 38 -12.07 -17.98 9.57
C PRO A 38 -13.34 -17.86 8.71
N VAL A 39 -14.12 -16.81 8.92
CA VAL A 39 -15.10 -16.38 7.92
C VAL A 39 -14.35 -15.98 6.65
N HIS A 40 -14.69 -16.59 5.52
CA HIS A 40 -13.99 -16.33 4.26
C HIS A 40 -14.81 -15.44 3.34
N TYR A 41 -14.20 -14.34 2.93
CA TYR A 41 -14.73 -13.41 1.93
C TYR A 41 -13.92 -13.55 0.65
N ALA A 42 -14.45 -14.32 -0.30
CA ALA A 42 -13.89 -14.48 -1.63
C ALA A 42 -14.38 -13.35 -2.54
N LEU A 43 -13.52 -12.36 -2.79
CA LEU A 43 -13.76 -11.24 -3.67
C LEU A 43 -13.61 -11.68 -5.15
N GLN A 44 -14.42 -11.10 -6.01
CA GLN A 44 -14.22 -11.19 -7.46
C GLN A 44 -13.20 -10.13 -7.88
N PRO A 45 -12.37 -10.39 -8.91
CA PRO A 45 -11.48 -9.38 -9.47
C PRO A 45 -12.23 -8.12 -9.87
N LEU A 46 -11.60 -6.97 -9.63
CA LEU A 46 -12.13 -5.70 -10.09
C LEU A 46 -12.06 -5.64 -11.62
N THR A 47 -13.18 -5.29 -12.27
CA THR A 47 -13.30 -5.07 -13.71
C THR A 47 -13.90 -3.68 -13.94
N PRO A 48 -13.72 -3.07 -15.12
CA PRO A 48 -14.39 -1.80 -15.44
C PRO A 48 -15.92 -1.83 -15.23
N GLU A 49 -16.53 -3.01 -15.43
CA GLU A 49 -17.96 -3.23 -15.26
C GLU A 49 -18.40 -3.24 -13.79
N ASN A 50 -17.51 -3.62 -12.87
CA ASN A 50 -17.80 -3.70 -11.44
C ASN A 50 -17.07 -2.65 -10.58
N ALA A 51 -16.25 -1.78 -11.20
CA ALA A 51 -15.41 -0.78 -10.52
C ALA A 51 -16.20 0.24 -9.67
N GLY A 52 -17.48 0.45 -9.95
CA GLY A 52 -18.37 1.29 -9.13
C GLY A 52 -19.01 0.55 -7.94
N SER A 53 -18.75 -0.74 -7.78
CA SER A 53 -19.23 -1.54 -6.66
C SER A 53 -18.39 -1.26 -5.41
N PRO A 54 -18.94 -1.35 -4.19
CA PRO A 54 -18.15 -1.21 -2.98
C PRO A 54 -16.96 -2.20 -2.99
N LEU A 55 -15.82 -1.78 -2.40
CA LEU A 55 -14.54 -2.53 -2.34
C LEU A 55 -14.63 -3.95 -1.76
N PHE A 56 -15.76 -4.33 -1.15
CA PHE A 56 -16.04 -5.67 -0.63
C PHE A 56 -17.24 -6.35 -1.32
N GLY A 57 -17.66 -5.80 -2.47
CA GLY A 57 -18.84 -6.17 -3.23
C GLY A 57 -20.14 -6.11 -2.42
N ASN A 58 -21.21 -6.67 -2.99
CA ASN A 58 -22.40 -7.07 -2.24
C ASN A 58 -22.13 -8.34 -1.37
N SER A 59 -20.87 -8.79 -1.28
CA SER A 59 -20.42 -10.02 -0.64
C SER A 59 -20.36 -9.91 0.88
N LEU A 60 -20.11 -8.70 1.40
CA LEU A 60 -20.62 -8.33 2.70
C LEU A 60 -22.14 -8.20 2.51
N LYS A 61 -22.91 -9.26 2.78
CA LYS A 61 -24.32 -9.07 3.17
C LYS A 61 -24.29 -7.91 4.14
N ALA A 62 -25.03 -6.83 3.86
CA ALA A 62 -25.13 -5.69 4.76
C ALA A 62 -25.35 -6.22 6.17
N GLN A 63 -24.25 -6.38 6.91
CA GLN A 63 -24.34 -6.62 8.32
C GLN A 63 -24.92 -5.32 8.83
N PRO A 64 -25.85 -5.36 9.81
CA PRO A 64 -26.32 -4.13 10.44
C PRO A 64 -25.07 -3.31 10.71
N GLN A 65 -25.02 -2.12 10.10
CA GLN A 65 -23.87 -1.23 10.12
C GLN A 65 -23.30 -1.31 11.52
N ALA A 66 -22.11 -1.92 11.66
CA ALA A 66 -21.54 -2.19 12.98
C ALA A 66 -21.67 -0.88 13.73
N ASP A 67 -22.42 -0.90 14.84
CA ASP A 67 -22.78 0.34 15.51
C ASP A 67 -21.46 1.03 15.84
N ILE A 68 -21.14 2.11 15.13
CA ILE A 68 -19.85 2.79 15.32
C ILE A 68 -19.78 3.29 16.77
N ALA A 69 -20.94 3.50 17.41
CA ALA A 69 -21.05 3.80 18.83
C ALA A 69 -20.73 2.61 19.77
N ALA A 70 -20.72 1.38 19.27
CA ALA A 70 -20.30 0.18 20.00
C ALA A 70 -18.78 -0.08 19.92
N LEU A 71 -18.05 0.62 19.04
CA LEU A 71 -16.59 0.67 19.13
C LEU A 71 -16.20 1.41 20.41
N PRO A 72 -15.12 1.00 21.09
CA PRO A 72 -14.65 1.72 22.27
C PRO A 72 -14.43 3.19 21.92
N ALA A 73 -15.00 4.10 22.72
CA ALA A 73 -14.98 5.54 22.48
C ALA A 73 -13.54 6.11 22.32
N GLN A 74 -12.56 5.42 22.92
CA GLN A 74 -11.14 5.62 22.69
C GLN A 74 -10.46 4.25 22.71
N PRO A 75 -10.10 3.68 21.54
CA PRO A 75 -9.24 2.50 21.53
C PRO A 75 -7.87 2.90 22.10
N ASP A 76 -7.25 1.99 22.87
CA ASP A 76 -5.86 2.17 23.32
C ASP A 76 -4.95 2.24 22.07
N PRO A 77 -4.23 3.35 21.84
CA PRO A 77 -3.42 3.55 20.62
C PRO A 77 -2.20 2.62 20.54
N ASP A 78 -1.90 1.88 21.61
CA ASP A 78 -0.88 0.82 21.61
C ASP A 78 -1.47 -0.58 21.35
N THR A 79 -2.79 -0.68 21.13
CA THR A 79 -3.43 -1.91 20.64
C THR A 79 -2.85 -2.29 19.28
N LEU A 80 -2.53 -3.57 19.10
CA LEU A 80 -2.02 -4.08 17.83
C LEU A 80 -3.12 -4.07 16.76
N VAL A 81 -2.86 -3.39 15.65
CA VAL A 81 -3.80 -3.23 14.53
C VAL A 81 -3.27 -3.83 13.22
N TYR A 82 -1.96 -4.07 13.13
CA TYR A 82 -1.33 -4.58 11.93
C TYR A 82 -0.22 -5.58 12.24
N LEU A 83 -0.19 -6.67 11.47
CA LEU A 83 0.84 -7.70 11.52
C LEU A 83 1.49 -7.81 10.13
N ALA A 84 2.63 -7.15 9.95
CA ALA A 84 3.38 -7.25 8.70
C ALA A 84 4.14 -8.58 8.68
N LEU A 85 3.86 -9.42 7.69
CA LEU A 85 4.58 -10.68 7.54
C LEU A 85 5.89 -10.47 6.77
N THR A 86 6.99 -10.96 7.31
CA THR A 86 8.32 -10.91 6.69
C THR A 86 8.92 -12.30 6.54
N SER A 87 9.87 -12.45 5.61
CA SER A 87 10.62 -13.70 5.45
C SER A 87 11.42 -13.98 6.73
N GLY A 88 11.14 -15.11 7.38
CA GLY A 88 11.91 -15.56 8.52
C GLY A 88 13.15 -16.32 8.08
N THR A 89 14.28 -16.04 8.71
CA THR A 89 15.55 -16.76 8.50
C THR A 89 15.46 -18.26 8.81
N THR A 90 14.45 -18.69 9.57
CA THR A 90 14.17 -20.08 9.96
C THR A 90 13.12 -20.77 9.09
N GLY A 91 12.76 -20.19 7.95
CA GLY A 91 11.78 -20.74 6.98
C GLY A 91 10.31 -20.41 7.28
N ALA A 92 9.94 -20.22 8.56
CA ALA A 92 8.60 -19.75 8.94
C ALA A 92 8.53 -18.21 8.91
N PRO A 93 7.47 -17.58 8.34
CA PRO A 93 7.35 -16.12 8.32
C PRO A 93 7.24 -15.55 9.73
N LYS A 94 7.83 -14.38 9.96
CA LYS A 94 7.72 -13.62 11.20
C LYS A 94 6.60 -12.58 11.04
N GLY A 95 5.89 -12.29 12.13
CA GLY A 95 4.90 -11.21 12.17
C GLY A 95 5.46 -10.03 12.95
N VAL A 96 5.70 -8.91 12.27
CA VAL A 96 6.04 -7.64 12.90
C VAL A 96 4.76 -6.98 13.37
N MET A 97 4.72 -6.65 14.66
CA MET A 97 3.53 -6.11 15.32
C MET A 97 3.54 -4.60 15.32
N HIS A 98 2.44 -4.01 14.86
CA HIS A 98 2.25 -2.56 14.83
C HIS A 98 0.95 -2.16 15.50
N SER A 99 1.04 -1.16 16.36
CA SER A 99 -0.09 -0.40 16.89
C SER A 99 -0.35 0.87 16.09
N ASP A 100 -1.49 1.51 16.32
CA ASP A 100 -1.81 2.82 15.72
C ASP A 100 -0.67 3.84 15.96
N ASN A 101 -0.13 3.90 17.17
CA ASN A 101 1.00 4.80 17.47
C ASN A 101 2.24 4.52 16.61
N THR A 102 2.61 3.25 16.43
CA THR A 102 3.78 2.90 15.60
C THR A 102 3.56 3.20 14.12
N LEU A 103 2.33 3.04 13.62
CA LEU A 103 1.98 3.36 12.23
C LEU A 103 1.94 4.87 12.00
N LEU A 104 1.25 5.58 12.88
CA LEU A 104 1.02 7.02 12.76
C LEU A 104 2.27 7.85 13.02
N ALA A 105 3.29 7.32 13.72
CA ALA A 105 4.54 8.04 13.95
C ALA A 105 5.20 8.52 12.64
N ASN A 106 5.37 7.62 11.66
CA ASN A 106 5.97 7.97 10.37
C ASN A 106 5.01 8.83 9.51
N ALA A 107 3.71 8.49 9.51
CA ALA A 107 2.71 9.24 8.75
C ALA A 107 2.65 10.72 9.19
N ARG A 108 2.68 10.99 10.51
CA ARG A 108 2.71 12.35 11.06
C ARG A 108 3.94 13.13 10.61
N ALA A 109 5.12 12.51 10.68
CA ALA A 109 6.38 13.16 10.33
C ALA A 109 6.42 13.54 8.84
N ILE A 110 6.15 12.60 7.94
CA ILE A 110 6.21 12.88 6.50
C ILE A 110 5.10 13.86 6.07
N ALA A 111 3.90 13.75 6.63
CA ALA A 111 2.81 14.67 6.33
C ALA A 111 3.12 16.11 6.76
N ALA A 112 3.81 16.29 7.89
CA ALA A 112 4.27 17.60 8.34
C ALA A 112 5.31 18.20 7.37
N ASP A 113 6.30 17.42 6.98
CA ASP A 113 7.43 17.88 6.16
C ASP A 113 7.05 18.15 4.70
N TRP A 114 6.14 17.36 4.16
CA TRP A 114 5.66 17.49 2.77
C TRP A 114 4.31 18.19 2.66
N HIS A 115 3.78 18.67 3.79
CA HIS A 115 2.52 19.40 3.88
C HIS A 115 1.33 18.66 3.27
N PHE A 116 1.28 17.33 3.45
CA PHE A 116 0.17 16.53 2.96
C PHE A 116 -1.13 16.93 3.66
N ASN A 117 -2.19 17.01 2.87
CA ASN A 117 -3.51 17.43 3.32
C ASN A 117 -4.59 16.83 2.40
N SER A 118 -5.84 17.25 2.58
CA SER A 118 -6.98 16.71 1.82
C SER A 118 -6.97 16.99 0.31
N ALA A 119 -6.09 17.87 -0.18
CA ALA A 119 -5.86 18.09 -1.61
C ALA A 119 -4.70 17.26 -2.18
N SER A 120 -3.98 16.51 -1.34
CA SER A 120 -2.90 15.63 -1.77
C SER A 120 -3.44 14.33 -2.37
N VAL A 121 -2.74 13.82 -3.38
CA VAL A 121 -2.98 12.52 -4.00
C VAL A 121 -1.68 11.72 -3.90
N ILE A 122 -1.64 10.75 -2.98
CA ILE A 122 -0.48 9.90 -2.73
C ILE A 122 -0.59 8.68 -3.64
N TYR A 123 0.27 8.63 -4.65
CA TYR A 123 0.33 7.55 -5.63
C TYR A 123 1.40 6.54 -5.20
N THR A 124 1.04 5.28 -5.02
CA THR A 124 1.99 4.22 -4.69
C THR A 124 2.11 3.18 -5.79
N LEU A 125 3.36 2.93 -6.19
CA LEU A 125 3.77 1.86 -7.08
C LEU A 125 4.06 0.56 -6.32
N SER A 126 3.92 0.57 -4.99
CA SER A 126 4.13 -0.61 -4.15
C SER A 126 2.80 -1.20 -3.70
N PRO A 127 2.64 -2.53 -3.72
CA PRO A 127 1.42 -3.16 -3.22
C PRO A 127 1.27 -2.93 -1.71
N PHE A 128 0.04 -2.95 -1.21
CA PHE A 128 -0.24 -2.84 0.23
C PHE A 128 0.25 -4.03 1.06
N SER A 129 0.59 -5.15 0.43
CA SER A 129 1.28 -6.25 1.08
C SER A 129 2.73 -5.91 1.45
N HIS A 130 3.31 -4.89 0.81
CA HIS A 130 4.63 -4.38 1.12
C HIS A 130 4.54 -3.13 2.01
N ASN A 131 5.45 -3.00 2.98
CA ASN A 131 5.40 -1.92 3.97
C ASN A 131 5.47 -0.51 3.35
N LEU A 132 6.11 -0.35 2.18
CA LEU A 132 6.13 0.93 1.46
C LEU A 132 4.74 1.35 0.95
N GLY A 133 3.98 0.42 0.36
CA GLY A 133 2.63 0.67 -0.12
C GLY A 133 1.65 0.85 1.05
N PHE A 134 1.75 0.00 2.07
CA PHE A 134 0.94 0.13 3.28
C PHE A 134 1.18 1.46 3.99
N GLY A 135 2.45 1.89 4.12
CA GLY A 135 2.80 3.19 4.69
C GLY A 135 2.27 4.38 3.89
N ALA A 136 2.20 4.27 2.56
CA ALA A 136 1.57 5.29 1.71
C ALA A 136 0.07 5.43 2.02
N MET A 137 -0.64 4.31 2.17
CA MET A 137 -2.05 4.29 2.58
C MET A 137 -2.26 4.89 3.96
N VAL A 138 -1.45 4.50 4.96
CA VAL A 138 -1.52 5.08 6.32
C VAL A 138 -1.29 6.60 6.28
N THR A 139 -0.32 7.06 5.49
CA THR A 139 -0.03 8.49 5.31
C THR A 139 -1.21 9.23 4.69
N ALA A 140 -1.84 8.65 3.68
CA ALA A 140 -2.99 9.24 3.02
C ALA A 140 -4.18 9.38 3.98
N LEU A 141 -4.51 8.29 4.70
CA LEU A 141 -5.58 8.27 5.70
C LEU A 141 -5.33 9.30 6.81
N TYR A 142 -4.10 9.38 7.32
CA TYR A 142 -3.73 10.37 8.34
C TYR A 142 -3.90 11.82 7.83
N SER A 143 -3.53 12.08 6.59
CA SER A 143 -3.54 13.43 6.00
C SER A 143 -4.90 13.84 5.44
N GLY A 144 -5.88 12.94 5.43
CA GLY A 144 -7.16 13.12 4.72
C GLY A 144 -7.00 13.15 3.19
N ALA A 145 -5.86 12.68 2.68
CA ALA A 145 -5.49 12.67 1.28
C ALA A 145 -6.11 11.49 0.52
N GLU A 146 -6.09 11.56 -0.80
CA GLU A 146 -6.43 10.42 -1.65
C GLU A 146 -5.25 9.44 -1.74
N ALA A 147 -5.53 8.14 -1.63
CA ALA A 147 -4.55 7.07 -1.85
C ALA A 147 -4.82 6.40 -3.21
N VAL A 148 -3.84 6.42 -4.10
CA VAL A 148 -3.91 5.77 -5.41
C VAL A 148 -2.93 4.61 -5.42
N LEU A 149 -3.42 3.39 -5.64
CA LEU A 149 -2.60 2.20 -5.86
C LEU A 149 -2.45 1.97 -7.37
N SER A 150 -1.21 1.91 -7.83
CA SER A 150 -0.92 1.61 -9.24
C SER A 150 -1.43 0.22 -9.63
N GLN A 151 -2.07 0.13 -10.79
CA GLN A 151 -2.51 -1.12 -11.42
C GLN A 151 -1.99 -1.28 -12.85
N LEU A 152 -0.88 -0.59 -13.16
CA LEU A 152 -0.33 -0.56 -14.51
C LEU A 152 0.04 -1.95 -15.01
N ALA A 153 -0.49 -2.32 -16.19
CA ALA A 153 -0.06 -3.48 -16.93
C ALA A 153 1.27 -3.20 -17.66
N PRO A 154 2.04 -4.25 -18.02
CA PRO A 154 3.28 -4.08 -18.78
C PRO A 154 3.06 -3.26 -20.06
N GLY A 155 3.82 -2.18 -20.22
CA GLY A 155 3.76 -1.29 -21.39
C GLY A 155 2.74 -0.15 -21.27
N GLU A 156 1.96 -0.08 -20.19
CA GLU A 156 1.17 1.11 -19.88
C GLU A 156 2.05 2.26 -19.39
N SER A 157 1.62 3.47 -19.72
CA SER A 157 2.33 4.71 -19.40
C SER A 157 2.15 5.09 -17.93
N LEU A 158 3.26 5.25 -17.21
CA LEU A 158 3.23 5.75 -15.83
C LEU A 158 2.92 7.25 -15.82
N VAL A 159 3.49 8.03 -16.74
CA VAL A 159 3.24 9.47 -16.82
C VAL A 159 1.76 9.77 -17.08
N ASP A 160 1.11 9.07 -18.01
CA ASP A 160 -0.30 9.28 -18.33
C ASP A 160 -1.20 8.90 -17.16
N ASP A 161 -0.85 7.85 -16.41
CA ASP A 161 -1.61 7.42 -15.24
C ASP A 161 -1.47 8.40 -14.06
N LEU A 162 -0.28 8.94 -13.85
CA LEU A 162 -0.04 10.01 -12.88
C LEU A 162 -0.83 11.28 -13.23
N LEU A 163 -0.92 11.65 -14.52
CA LEU A 163 -1.73 12.76 -14.99
C LEU A 163 -3.22 12.50 -14.78
N ARG A 164 -3.70 11.31 -15.17
CA ARG A 164 -5.09 10.88 -15.05
C ARG A 164 -5.58 10.89 -13.60
N THR A 165 -4.73 10.45 -12.68
CA THR A 165 -5.04 10.37 -11.24
C THR A 165 -4.83 11.69 -10.52
N GLY A 166 -4.14 12.65 -11.14
CA GLY A 166 -3.83 13.92 -10.50
C GLY A 166 -2.83 13.79 -9.35
N ALA A 167 -1.97 12.78 -9.39
CA ALA A 167 -0.97 12.48 -8.37
C ALA A 167 -0.17 13.73 -7.97
N THR A 168 0.05 13.91 -6.66
CA THR A 168 0.85 15.03 -6.12
C THR A 168 2.16 14.56 -5.50
N PHE A 169 2.26 13.29 -5.16
CA PHE A 169 3.44 12.70 -4.54
C PHE A 169 3.51 11.19 -4.82
N ILE A 170 4.68 10.68 -5.18
CA ILE A 170 4.88 9.28 -5.57
C ILE A 170 5.62 8.49 -4.47
N TYR A 171 5.22 7.25 -4.24
CA TYR A 171 5.93 6.25 -3.45
C TYR A 171 6.41 5.11 -4.34
N GLY A 172 7.71 4.81 -4.32
CA GLY A 172 8.28 3.72 -5.11
C GLY A 172 9.71 3.35 -4.74
N VAL A 173 10.31 2.50 -5.56
CA VAL A 173 11.70 2.03 -5.41
C VAL A 173 12.58 2.66 -6.50
N PRO A 174 13.92 2.58 -6.43
CA PRO A 174 14.79 3.21 -7.43
C PRO A 174 14.48 2.83 -8.88
N ALA A 175 14.12 1.56 -9.14
CA ALA A 175 13.73 1.12 -10.49
C ALA A 175 12.54 1.92 -11.04
N HIS A 176 11.53 2.19 -10.22
CA HIS A 176 10.37 3.00 -10.63
C HIS A 176 10.74 4.45 -10.98
N ALA A 177 11.71 5.03 -10.25
CA ALA A 177 12.20 6.37 -10.58
C ALA A 177 12.95 6.36 -11.92
N VAL A 178 13.73 5.31 -12.20
CA VAL A 178 14.37 5.11 -13.49
C VAL A 178 13.34 4.97 -14.61
N ASP A 179 12.30 4.15 -14.43
CA ASP A 179 11.25 3.94 -15.41
C ASP A 179 10.50 5.26 -15.72
N LEU A 180 10.16 6.04 -14.68
CA LEU A 180 9.55 7.35 -14.84
C LEU A 180 10.45 8.31 -15.64
N LEU A 181 11.74 8.37 -15.33
CA LEU A 181 12.68 9.24 -16.04
C LEU A 181 12.89 8.80 -17.50
N MET A 182 12.89 7.49 -17.77
CA MET A 182 12.95 6.97 -19.14
C MET A 182 11.75 7.45 -19.96
N GLU A 183 10.55 7.39 -19.38
CA GLU A 183 9.34 7.86 -20.04
C GLU A 183 9.34 9.39 -20.22
N LEU A 184 9.79 10.15 -19.22
CA LEU A 184 9.87 11.62 -19.31
C LEU A 184 10.85 12.14 -20.37
N LYS A 185 11.78 11.30 -20.85
CA LYS A 185 12.68 11.64 -21.97
C LYS A 185 11.99 11.57 -23.34
N GLU A 186 10.82 10.97 -23.42
CA GLU A 186 10.04 10.92 -24.65
C GLU A 186 9.54 12.34 -25.01
N PRO A 187 9.71 12.82 -26.26
CA PRO A 187 9.39 14.20 -26.64
C PRO A 187 7.95 14.66 -26.36
N GLU A 188 7.01 13.72 -26.35
CA GLU A 188 5.58 13.94 -26.11
C GLU A 188 5.22 13.96 -24.62
N LYS A 189 6.10 13.46 -23.75
CA LYS A 189 5.85 13.34 -22.31
C LYS A 189 6.33 14.59 -21.58
N LYS A 190 5.60 14.92 -20.51
CA LYS A 190 5.93 16.04 -19.63
C LYS A 190 5.73 15.62 -18.19
N ALA A 191 6.61 16.13 -17.33
CA ALA A 191 6.46 15.96 -15.89
C ALA A 191 5.10 16.53 -15.45
N PRO A 192 4.27 15.76 -14.73
CA PRO A 192 3.01 16.26 -14.22
C PRO A 192 3.25 17.42 -13.25
N GLU A 193 2.69 18.60 -13.54
CA GLU A 193 2.94 19.84 -12.78
C GLU A 193 2.60 19.74 -11.28
N LYS A 194 1.67 18.86 -10.92
CA LYS A 194 1.21 18.67 -9.54
C LYS A 194 2.16 17.82 -8.70
N ILE A 195 3.08 17.07 -9.31
CA ILE A 195 3.96 16.16 -8.59
C ILE A 195 5.09 16.97 -7.96
N THR A 196 5.04 17.03 -6.63
CA THR A 196 6.00 17.80 -5.83
C THR A 196 7.19 16.97 -5.37
N GLY A 197 7.05 15.64 -5.33
CA GLY A 197 8.12 14.76 -4.89
C GLY A 197 7.87 13.28 -5.15
N PHE A 198 8.96 12.52 -4.97
CA PHE A 198 9.02 11.08 -5.14
C PHE A 198 9.79 10.48 -3.96
N ARG A 199 9.09 9.75 -3.10
CA ARG A 199 9.70 8.86 -2.10
C ARG A 199 10.30 7.62 -2.73
N ILE A 200 11.63 7.50 -2.64
CA ILE A 200 12.41 6.37 -3.11
C ILE A 200 12.88 5.57 -1.89
N SER A 201 12.48 4.32 -1.78
CA SER A 201 12.81 3.45 -0.63
C SER A 201 13.06 2.01 -1.05
N GLY A 202 13.59 1.18 -0.15
CA GLY A 202 13.82 -0.25 -0.36
C GLY A 202 15.20 -0.60 -0.94
N ALA A 203 15.91 0.37 -1.52
CA ALA A 203 17.31 0.29 -1.89
C ALA A 203 17.92 1.70 -1.92
N GLN A 204 19.25 1.78 -2.00
CA GLN A 204 19.93 3.06 -2.18
C GLN A 204 19.50 3.70 -3.50
N ALA A 205 19.04 4.94 -3.45
CA ALA A 205 18.74 5.72 -4.64
C ALA A 205 20.06 6.15 -5.32
N PRO A 206 20.26 5.86 -6.61
CA PRO A 206 21.40 6.39 -7.36
C PRO A 206 21.37 7.92 -7.40
N ALA A 207 22.53 8.56 -7.23
CA ALA A 207 22.63 10.03 -7.13
C ALA A 207 22.27 10.75 -8.44
N ASP A 208 22.58 10.13 -9.58
CA ASP A 208 22.20 10.56 -10.92
C ASP A 208 20.68 10.54 -11.11
N VAL A 209 20.00 9.48 -10.68
CA VAL A 209 18.52 9.39 -10.70
C VAL A 209 17.88 10.49 -9.85
N ALA A 210 18.41 10.74 -8.65
CA ALA A 210 17.91 11.80 -7.78
C ALA A 210 18.14 13.19 -8.38
N ALA A 211 19.30 13.43 -9.00
CA ALA A 211 19.61 14.68 -9.67
C ALA A 211 18.69 14.92 -10.88
N GLU A 212 18.45 13.88 -11.68
CA GLU A 212 17.61 13.99 -12.88
C GLU A 212 16.14 14.27 -12.52
N LEU A 213 15.61 13.67 -11.44
CA LEU A 213 14.26 14.01 -10.95
C LEU A 213 14.11 15.50 -10.61
N LEU A 214 15.15 16.13 -10.06
CA LEU A 214 15.15 17.56 -9.75
C LEU A 214 15.06 18.43 -11.00
N GLU A 215 15.64 17.99 -12.14
CA GLU A 215 15.53 18.70 -13.42
C GLU A 215 14.09 18.77 -13.92
N TYR A 216 13.27 17.77 -13.57
CA TYR A 216 11.83 17.73 -13.84
C TYR A 216 10.98 18.38 -12.72
N GLY A 217 11.60 19.00 -11.72
CA GLY A 217 10.89 19.62 -10.60
C GLY A 217 10.36 18.64 -9.55
N ILE A 218 10.71 17.35 -9.66
CA ILE A 218 10.28 16.30 -8.74
C ILE A 218 11.33 16.16 -7.64
N LYS A 219 11.01 16.56 -6.41
CA LYS A 219 11.96 16.47 -5.30
C LYS A 219 12.11 15.00 -4.84
N PRO A 220 13.30 14.38 -4.94
CA PRO A 220 13.51 13.05 -4.43
C PRO A 220 13.48 13.07 -2.89
N GLN A 221 12.86 12.06 -2.31
CA GLN A 221 12.79 11.84 -0.86
C GLN A 221 13.33 10.44 -0.58
N THR A 222 14.56 10.34 -0.10
CA THR A 222 15.17 9.04 0.18
C THR A 222 14.67 8.52 1.53
N GLY A 223 14.08 7.33 1.52
CA GLY A 223 13.65 6.64 2.74
C GLY A 223 14.55 5.45 3.04
N TYR A 224 15.07 5.39 4.27
CA TYR A 224 15.63 4.18 4.85
C TYR A 224 14.58 3.56 5.79
N GLY A 225 14.65 2.25 5.99
CA GLY A 225 13.78 1.62 6.96
C GLY A 225 13.71 0.10 6.84
N MET A 226 13.07 -0.48 7.85
CA MET A 226 12.75 -1.89 7.95
C MET A 226 11.28 -2.03 8.33
N THR A 227 10.70 -3.20 8.08
CA THR A 227 9.32 -3.50 8.46
C THR A 227 9.11 -3.31 9.96
N GLU A 228 10.06 -3.75 10.80
CA GLU A 228 10.10 -3.64 12.26
C GLU A 228 9.90 -2.21 12.79
N ALA A 229 10.19 -1.23 11.95
CA ALA A 229 10.21 0.17 12.31
C ALA A 229 9.14 0.97 11.54
N HIS A 230 8.23 0.31 10.82
CA HIS A 230 7.26 0.97 9.92
C HIS A 230 7.91 2.08 9.05
N SER A 231 9.03 1.74 8.40
CA SER A 231 9.79 2.67 7.54
C SER A 231 10.53 3.81 8.28
N HIS A 232 11.36 3.50 9.29
CA HIS A 232 12.10 4.53 10.07
C HIS A 232 12.97 5.47 9.22
N ASN A 233 12.36 6.62 8.95
CA ASN A 233 12.86 7.97 8.74
C ASN A 233 13.76 8.25 7.51
N TYR A 234 13.35 9.34 6.88
CA TYR A 234 13.86 10.00 5.70
C TYR A 234 15.18 10.73 6.03
N THR A 235 16.10 10.77 5.06
CA THR A 235 17.30 11.63 5.09
C THR A 235 17.11 12.82 4.16
#